data_AF-A0A1D7UAU6-F1
#
_entry.id   AF-A0A1D7UAU6-F1
#
_cell.length_a   1.000
_cell.length_b   1.000
_cell.length_c   1.000
_cell.angle_alpha   90.00
_cell.angle_beta   90.00
_cell.angle_gamma   90.00
#
_symmetry.space_group_name_H-M   'P 1'
#
loop_
_entity.id
_entity.type
_entity.pdbx_description
1 polymer ?
#
loop_
_entity_poly.entity_id
_entity_poly.type
_entity_poly.pdbx_seq_one_letter_code
_entity_poly.pdbx_strand_id
1 'polypeptide(L)'
;MRCGRLQNLPDSGTIISMPRYEPLNTGVPLQASASDLIAFQWQTDGIAADFLLPGDDAHLLRVSFDRPCIVRLLDEMALSTEEDETANEGLVPEHFAYRLEGARFARVQSEAWKASGPTAHYQFVTGWGCMDVLSAGSPSFSVVARSG
;
A
#
# COMPACT_ATOMS: atom_id res chain seq x y z
N MET A 1 12.04 47.49 26.07
CA MET A 1 13.52 47.53 26.17
C MET A 1 13.94 46.32 27.01
N ARG A 2 14.81 45.44 26.45
CA ARG A 2 15.35 44.14 26.95
C ARG A 2 14.33 42.98 27.01
N CYS A 3 14.41 41.90 26.22
CA CYS A 3 15.50 41.00 25.76
C CYS A 3 15.92 39.94 26.79
N GLY A 4 15.82 38.66 26.39
CA GLY A 4 16.26 37.43 27.07
C GLY A 4 15.06 36.51 27.39
N ARG A 5 14.96 35.26 26.94
CA ARG A 5 15.94 34.29 26.45
C ARG A 5 15.15 33.21 25.69
N LEU A 6 15.37 33.08 24.38
CA LEU A 6 14.93 31.91 23.61
C LEU A 6 15.69 30.70 24.17
N GLN A 7 14.98 29.83 24.90
CA GLN A 7 15.48 28.49 25.13
C GLN A 7 15.22 27.71 23.84
N ASN A 8 16.30 27.43 23.11
CA ASN A 8 16.32 26.51 21.99
C ASN A 8 15.78 25.16 22.49
N LEU A 9 14.56 24.80 22.10
CA LEU A 9 14.19 23.39 22.03
C LEU A 9 15.01 22.79 20.88
N PRO A 10 15.66 21.64 21.07
CA PRO A 10 16.28 20.95 19.95
C PRO A 10 15.17 20.57 18.95
N ASP A 11 15.44 20.88 17.67
CA ASP A 11 14.74 20.30 16.53
C ASP A 11 14.56 18.81 16.80
N SER A 12 13.32 18.39 17.09
CA SER A 12 12.95 17.00 16.99
C SER A 12 12.94 16.69 15.50
N GLY A 13 14.13 16.40 14.99
CA GLY A 13 14.36 15.87 13.67
C GLY A 13 13.38 14.72 13.49
N THR A 14 12.32 15.00 12.74
CA THR A 14 11.45 13.95 12.25
C THR A 14 12.36 13.16 11.34
N ILE A 15 12.86 12.03 11.83
CA ILE A 15 13.57 11.08 11.01
C ILE A 15 12.55 10.74 9.91
N ILE A 16 12.77 11.26 8.70
CA ILE A 16 12.01 10.82 7.54
C ILE A 16 12.41 9.36 7.40
N SER A 17 11.60 8.46 7.95
CA SER A 17 11.83 7.02 7.81
C SER A 17 11.66 6.72 6.32
N MET A 18 12.77 6.40 5.66
CA MET A 18 12.74 5.98 4.26
C MET A 18 11.78 4.80 4.14
N PRO A 19 10.85 4.83 3.16
CA PRO A 19 9.92 3.73 2.99
C PRO A 19 10.69 2.48 2.58
N ARG A 20 10.45 1.39 3.32
CA ARG A 20 11.04 0.08 3.05
C ARG A 20 9.99 -0.84 2.46
N TYR A 21 10.32 -1.41 1.31
CA TYR A 21 9.47 -2.30 0.54
C TYR A 21 9.95 -3.74 0.72
N GLU A 22 9.05 -4.60 1.20
CA GLU A 22 9.28 -6.04 1.31
C GLU A 22 8.39 -6.77 0.30
N PRO A 23 8.97 -7.40 -0.74
CA PRO A 23 8.22 -8.14 -1.75
C PRO A 23 7.41 -9.28 -1.14
N LEU A 24 6.11 -9.33 -1.46
CA LEU A 24 5.24 -10.45 -1.10
C LEU A 24 5.17 -11.46 -2.24
N ASN A 25 5.17 -12.75 -1.89
CA ASN A 25 4.90 -13.83 -2.83
C ASN A 25 3.39 -14.03 -2.97
N THR A 26 2.86 -13.77 -4.16
CA THR A 26 1.44 -13.96 -4.49
C THR A 26 1.08 -15.39 -4.92
N GLY A 27 2.09 -16.27 -5.05
CA GLY A 27 1.92 -17.64 -5.53
C GLY A 27 1.81 -17.78 -7.05
N VAL A 28 1.75 -16.67 -7.79
CA VAL A 28 1.69 -16.66 -9.26
C VAL A 28 2.60 -15.57 -9.83
N PRO A 29 3.28 -15.80 -10.97
CA PRO A 29 4.01 -14.75 -11.64
C PRO A 29 3.04 -13.71 -12.19
N LEU A 30 3.27 -12.44 -11.87
CA LEU A 30 2.48 -11.32 -12.38
C LEU A 30 3.42 -10.13 -12.60
N GLN A 31 3.40 -9.60 -13.82
CA GLN A 31 4.11 -8.37 -14.17
C GLN A 31 3.24 -7.18 -13.81
N ALA A 32 3.70 -6.36 -12.86
CA ALA A 32 2.94 -5.23 -12.35
C ALA A 32 2.46 -4.30 -13.49
N SER A 33 3.35 -3.95 -14.43
CA SER A 33 3.01 -3.03 -15.53
C SER A 33 1.97 -3.55 -16.52
N ALA A 34 1.82 -4.88 -16.61
CA ALA A 34 0.86 -5.53 -17.50
C ALA A 34 -0.47 -5.90 -16.79
N SER A 35 -0.56 -5.65 -15.49
CA SER A 35 -1.75 -5.92 -14.67
C SER A 35 -2.55 -4.63 -14.46
N ASP A 36 -3.82 -4.78 -14.12
CA ASP A 36 -4.69 -3.67 -13.72
C ASP A 36 -5.77 -4.15 -12.72
N LEU A 37 -6.33 -3.21 -11.95
CA LEU A 37 -7.44 -3.46 -11.03
C LEU A 37 -8.77 -3.51 -11.81
N ILE A 38 -9.45 -4.65 -11.79
CA ILE A 38 -10.70 -4.87 -12.54
C ILE A 38 -11.94 -4.70 -11.68
N ALA A 39 -11.88 -5.15 -10.44
CA ALA A 39 -12.98 -5.06 -9.51
C ALA A 39 -12.48 -4.84 -8.09
N PHE A 40 -13.23 -4.03 -7.34
CA PHE A 40 -13.02 -3.80 -5.94
C PHE A 40 -14.36 -3.93 -5.20
N GLN A 41 -14.39 -4.69 -4.13
CA GLN A 41 -15.58 -5.00 -3.37
C GLN A 41 -15.31 -4.89 -1.88
N TRP A 42 -16.14 -4.11 -1.18
CA TRP A 42 -16.23 -4.17 0.27
C TRP A 42 -16.96 -5.45 0.68
N GLN A 43 -16.43 -6.12 1.70
CA GLN A 43 -17.07 -7.24 2.39
C GLN A 43 -17.43 -6.81 3.82
N THR A 44 -18.19 -7.63 4.54
CA THR A 44 -18.59 -7.34 5.93
C THR A 44 -17.40 -7.02 6.82
N ASP A 45 -16.32 -7.79 6.70
CA ASP A 45 -15.16 -7.69 7.59
C ASP A 45 -13.87 -7.29 6.86
N GLY A 46 -13.93 -6.92 5.58
CA GLY A 46 -12.73 -6.61 4.80
C GLY A 46 -12.99 -6.28 3.34
N ILE A 47 -12.12 -6.72 2.44
CA ILE A 47 -12.19 -6.40 1.00
C ILE A 47 -11.83 -7.59 0.11
N ALA A 48 -12.31 -7.55 -1.14
CA ALA A 48 -11.72 -8.29 -2.25
C ALA A 48 -11.42 -7.33 -3.41
N ALA A 49 -10.25 -7.51 -4.02
CA ALA A 49 -9.81 -6.78 -5.20
C ALA A 49 -9.30 -7.78 -6.23
N ASP A 50 -9.81 -7.69 -7.45
CA ASP A 50 -9.46 -8.58 -8.55
C ASP A 50 -8.58 -7.85 -9.55
N PHE A 51 -7.45 -8.46 -9.89
CA PHE A 51 -6.44 -7.93 -10.80
C PHE A 51 -6.31 -8.82 -12.04
N LEU A 52 -6.02 -8.20 -13.19
CA LEU A 52 -5.72 -8.94 -14.41
C LEU A 52 -4.48 -9.83 -14.23
N LEU A 53 -4.57 -11.06 -14.72
CA LEU A 53 -3.39 -11.91 -14.91
C LEU A 53 -2.92 -11.77 -16.38
N PRO A 54 -1.74 -11.17 -16.63
CA PRO A 54 -1.25 -10.99 -17.99
C PRO A 54 -1.11 -12.32 -18.72
N GLY A 55 -1.79 -12.47 -19.87
CA GLY A 55 -1.76 -13.69 -20.67
C GLY A 55 -2.75 -14.78 -20.24
N ASP A 56 -3.60 -14.52 -19.23
CA ASP A 56 -4.70 -15.41 -18.82
C ASP A 56 -6.02 -14.63 -18.74
N ASP A 57 -6.71 -14.53 -19.87
CA ASP A 57 -7.99 -13.79 -19.95
C ASP A 57 -9.14 -14.49 -19.20
N ALA A 58 -8.99 -15.77 -18.86
CA ALA A 58 -10.01 -16.58 -18.21
C ALA A 58 -9.98 -16.46 -16.69
N HIS A 59 -8.89 -15.94 -16.11
CA HIS A 59 -8.72 -15.85 -14.66
C HIS A 59 -8.26 -14.46 -14.22
N LEU A 60 -8.43 -14.20 -12.93
CA LEU A 60 -7.99 -12.99 -12.24
C LEU A 60 -7.21 -13.38 -10.99
N LEU A 61 -6.27 -12.55 -10.57
CA LEU A 61 -5.68 -12.62 -9.24
C LEU A 61 -6.57 -11.86 -8.26
N ARG A 62 -7.20 -12.58 -7.33
CA ARG A 62 -7.90 -11.98 -6.21
C ARG A 62 -6.96 -11.78 -5.02
N VAL A 63 -6.89 -10.54 -4.56
CA VAL A 63 -6.33 -10.15 -3.27
C VAL A 63 -7.50 -9.94 -2.31
N SER A 64 -7.43 -10.49 -1.10
CA SER A 64 -8.48 -10.29 -0.10
C SER A 64 -7.92 -10.07 1.30
N PHE A 65 -8.68 -9.32 2.10
CA PHE A 65 -8.44 -9.10 3.52
C PHE A 65 -9.70 -9.47 4.29
N ASP A 66 -9.53 -10.11 5.44
CA ASP A 66 -10.59 -10.59 6.33
C ASP A 66 -10.68 -9.77 7.64
N ARG A 67 -10.00 -8.62 7.67
CA ARG A 67 -9.99 -7.67 8.80
C ARG A 67 -10.31 -6.27 8.29
N PRO A 68 -10.81 -5.38 9.17
CA PRO A 68 -11.02 -3.98 8.84
C PRO A 68 -9.80 -3.36 8.16
N CYS A 69 -10.07 -2.57 7.11
CA CYS A 69 -9.05 -1.97 6.27
C CYS A 69 -9.29 -0.48 6.08
N ILE A 70 -8.22 0.30 6.01
CA ILE A 70 -8.22 1.59 5.31
C ILE A 70 -7.63 1.34 3.94
N VAL A 71 -8.34 1.71 2.88
CA VAL A 71 -7.93 1.50 1.49
C VAL A 71 -7.83 2.84 0.80
N ARG A 72 -6.79 3.02 -0.02
CA ARG A 72 -6.76 4.06 -1.05
C ARG A 72 -6.39 3.43 -2.39
N LEU A 73 -7.05 3.93 -3.44
CA LEU A 73 -6.74 3.63 -4.83
C LEU A 73 -6.19 4.91 -5.44
N LEU A 74 -4.99 4.83 -6.00
CA LEU A 74 -4.29 5.96 -6.61
C LEU A 74 -3.92 5.60 -8.04
N ASP A 75 -4.06 6.56 -8.95
CA ASP A 75 -3.46 6.47 -10.28
C ASP A 75 -1.99 6.93 -10.24
N GLU A 76 -1.27 6.65 -11.33
CA GLU A 76 0.14 7.04 -11.50
C GLU A 76 0.35 8.55 -11.38
N MET A 77 -0.60 9.36 -11.86
CA MET A 77 -0.52 10.82 -11.74
C MET A 77 -0.56 11.28 -10.29
N ALA A 78 -1.45 10.73 -9.46
CA ALA A 78 -1.54 11.06 -8.05
C ALA A 78 -0.29 10.59 -7.28
N LEU A 79 0.23 9.39 -7.59
CA LEU A 79 1.44 8.85 -6.97
C LEU A 79 2.66 9.75 -7.20
N SER A 80 2.84 10.26 -8.43
CA SER A 80 3.96 11.14 -8.78
C SER A 80 4.06 12.43 -7.95
N THR A 81 2.95 12.83 -7.31
CA THR A 81 2.89 14.02 -6.44
C THR A 81 3.18 13.73 -4.96
N GLU A 82 3.22 12.45 -4.58
CA GLU A 82 3.52 11.99 -3.22
C GLU A 82 4.97 11.51 -3.06
N GLU A 83 5.71 11.34 -4.15
CA GLU A 83 7.12 10.94 -4.14
C GLU A 83 7.99 12.01 -3.46
N ASP A 84 8.33 11.79 -2.20
CA ASP A 84 9.41 12.50 -1.53
C ASP A 84 10.74 12.07 -2.19
N GLU A 85 11.71 12.99 -2.37
CA GLU A 85 13.04 12.75 -2.99
C GLU A 85 13.93 11.70 -2.27
N THR A 86 13.37 10.98 -1.30
CA THR A 86 14.00 9.89 -0.56
C THR A 86 14.10 8.61 -1.37
N ALA A 87 15.27 7.96 -1.34
CA ALA A 87 15.47 6.68 -2.00
C ALA A 87 14.55 5.59 -1.40
N ASN A 88 13.89 4.82 -2.28
CA ASN A 88 13.09 3.66 -1.90
C ASN A 88 14.00 2.43 -1.72
N GLU A 89 13.90 1.75 -0.58
CA GLU A 89 14.65 0.51 -0.33
C GLU A 89 13.79 -0.72 -0.61
N GLY A 90 14.31 -1.70 -1.35
CA GLY A 90 13.67 -3.01 -1.53
C GLY A 90 12.66 -3.12 -2.68
N LEU A 91 12.52 -2.08 -3.51
CA LEU A 91 11.76 -2.17 -4.76
C LEU A 91 12.40 -3.15 -5.73
N VAL A 92 11.58 -4.01 -6.33
CA VAL A 92 11.94 -4.98 -7.36
C VAL A 92 11.21 -4.60 -8.65
N PRO A 93 11.91 -4.46 -9.79
CA PRO A 93 11.27 -4.18 -11.07
C PRO A 93 10.15 -5.17 -11.38
N GLU A 94 9.02 -4.67 -11.88
CA GLU A 94 7.83 -5.45 -12.24
C GLU A 94 7.15 -6.25 -11.11
N HIS A 95 7.54 -6.05 -9.86
CA HIS A 95 6.94 -6.76 -8.73
C HIS A 95 5.64 -6.09 -8.28
N PHE A 96 4.62 -6.92 -8.03
CA PHE A 96 3.24 -6.46 -7.85
C PHE A 96 2.86 -6.13 -6.41
N ALA A 97 3.27 -6.93 -5.43
CA ALA A 97 2.77 -6.83 -4.07
C ALA A 97 3.88 -6.62 -3.06
N TYR A 98 3.72 -5.64 -2.18
CA TYR A 98 4.69 -5.31 -1.14
C TYR A 98 4.04 -5.13 0.22
N ARG A 99 4.79 -5.42 1.27
CA ARG A 99 4.57 -4.88 2.61
C ARG A 99 5.49 -3.67 2.80
N LEU A 100 4.95 -2.57 3.30
CA LEU A 100 5.64 -1.28 3.45
C LEU A 100 5.81 -0.91 4.92
N GLU A 101 6.96 -0.33 5.23
CA GLU A 101 7.22 0.36 6.50
C GLU A 101 7.60 1.81 6.23
N GLY A 102 7.31 2.72 7.16
CA GLY A 102 7.77 4.12 7.10
C GLY A 102 7.00 5.04 6.16
N ALA A 103 6.06 4.51 5.35
CA ALA A 103 5.28 5.31 4.41
C ALA A 103 4.42 6.39 5.08
N ARG A 104 4.34 7.57 4.45
CA ARG A 104 3.55 8.72 4.94
C ARG A 104 2.07 8.36 5.13
N PHE A 105 1.50 7.61 4.19
CA PHE A 105 0.10 7.17 4.25
C PHE A 105 -0.24 6.44 5.57
N ALA A 106 0.63 5.55 6.04
CA ALA A 106 0.43 4.86 7.32
C ALA A 106 0.59 5.81 8.52
N ARG A 107 1.55 6.75 8.45
CA ARG A 107 1.89 7.66 9.56
C ARG A 107 0.79 8.67 9.89
N VAL A 108 0.10 9.18 8.86
CA VAL A 108 -0.88 10.27 9.00
C VAL A 108 -2.29 9.79 9.42
N GLN A 109 -2.47 8.49 9.66
CA GLN A 109 -3.78 7.97 10.09
C GLN A 109 -4.17 8.48 11.48
N SER A 110 -5.49 8.49 11.73
CA SER A 110 -6.06 8.96 12.98
C SER A 110 -5.58 8.16 14.21
N GLU A 111 -5.53 8.82 15.37
CA GLU A 111 -5.19 8.14 16.63
C GLU A 111 -6.22 7.07 17.01
N ALA A 112 -7.49 7.25 16.63
CA ALA A 112 -8.52 6.24 16.82
C ALA A 112 -8.23 4.94 16.04
N TRP A 113 -7.74 5.05 14.80
CA TRP A 113 -7.28 3.90 14.02
C TRP A 113 -6.07 3.24 14.68
N LYS A 114 -5.06 4.02 15.07
CA LYS A 114 -3.86 3.49 15.72
C LYS A 114 -4.16 2.78 17.05
N ALA A 115 -5.18 3.24 17.77
CA ALA A 115 -5.63 2.61 19.01
C ALA A 115 -6.30 1.23 18.80
N SER A 116 -6.70 0.89 17.57
CA SER A 116 -7.29 -0.43 17.25
C SER A 116 -6.27 -1.57 17.28
N GLY A 117 -4.98 -1.26 17.28
CA GLY A 117 -3.88 -2.21 17.39
C GLY A 117 -2.84 -2.04 16.29
N PRO A 118 -1.82 -2.93 16.26
CA PRO A 118 -0.81 -2.93 15.21
C PRO A 118 -1.43 -3.18 13.83
N THR A 119 -1.05 -2.38 12.85
CA THR A 119 -1.47 -2.54 11.45
C THR A 119 -0.25 -2.54 10.55
N ALA A 120 -0.34 -3.26 9.44
CA ALA A 120 0.65 -3.29 8.38
C ALA A 120 0.13 -2.52 7.17
N HIS A 121 1.05 -1.94 6.41
CA HIS A 121 0.78 -1.32 5.12
C HIS A 121 1.14 -2.29 4.01
N TYR A 122 0.19 -2.54 3.12
CA TYR A 122 0.37 -3.32 1.89
C TYR A 122 0.15 -2.43 0.69
N GLN A 123 0.97 -2.61 -0.34
CA GLN A 123 0.84 -1.92 -1.62
C GLN A 123 0.77 -2.94 -2.75
N PHE A 124 -0.19 -2.75 -3.66
CA PHE A 124 -0.37 -3.55 -4.86
C PHE A 124 -0.23 -2.62 -6.07
N VAL A 125 0.86 -2.77 -6.82
CA VAL A 125 1.27 -1.88 -7.92
C VAL A 125 0.79 -2.46 -9.25
N THR A 126 0.18 -1.63 -10.09
CA THR A 126 -0.24 -1.96 -11.45
C THR A 126 0.40 -1.01 -12.45
N GLY A 127 0.16 -1.21 -13.76
CA GLY A 127 0.69 -0.31 -14.79
C GLY A 127 0.11 1.11 -14.75
N TRP A 128 -1.06 1.29 -14.14
CA TRP A 128 -1.80 2.56 -14.15
C TRP A 128 -2.00 3.17 -12.76
N GLY A 129 -1.56 2.50 -11.71
CA GLY A 129 -1.77 2.97 -10.35
C GLY A 129 -1.34 1.98 -9.27
N CYS A 130 -1.85 2.19 -8.07
CA CYS A 130 -1.69 1.24 -6.98
C CYS A 130 -2.91 1.22 -6.05
N MET A 131 -3.06 0.09 -5.35
CA MET A 131 -3.94 -0.04 -4.19
C MET A 131 -3.08 -0.12 -2.93
N ASP A 132 -3.26 0.81 -2.01
CA ASP A 132 -2.68 0.72 -0.67
C ASP A 132 -3.75 0.27 0.34
N VAL A 133 -3.37 -0.62 1.23
CA VAL A 133 -4.22 -1.17 2.29
C VAL A 133 -3.49 -1.11 3.62
N LEU A 134 -4.12 -0.49 4.62
CA LEU A 134 -3.73 -0.63 6.03
C LEU A 134 -4.66 -1.63 6.69
N SER A 135 -4.10 -2.69 7.27
CA SER A 135 -4.90 -3.70 7.97
C SER A 135 -4.10 -4.39 9.07
N ALA A 136 -4.80 -4.89 10.09
CA ALA A 136 -4.22 -5.83 11.04
C ALA A 136 -4.13 -7.26 10.46
N GLY A 137 -4.88 -7.55 9.39
CA GLY A 137 -4.82 -8.82 8.66
C GLY A 137 -3.71 -8.83 7.61
N SER A 138 -3.35 -10.03 7.15
CA SER A 138 -2.48 -10.22 5.99
C SER A 138 -3.32 -10.52 4.75
N PRO A 139 -2.87 -10.08 3.55
CA PRO A 139 -3.58 -10.40 2.32
C PRO A 139 -3.54 -11.91 2.05
N SER A 140 -4.66 -12.45 1.58
CA SER A 140 -4.72 -13.74 0.91
C SER A 140 -4.74 -13.57 -0.60
N PHE A 141 -4.05 -14.46 -1.32
CA PHE A 141 -3.99 -14.48 -2.78
C PHE A 141 -4.68 -15.74 -3.33
N SER A 142 -5.53 -15.57 -4.33
CA SER A 142 -6.18 -16.70 -4.99
C SER A 142 -6.44 -16.40 -6.46
N VAL A 143 -6.27 -17.39 -7.33
CA VAL A 143 -6.71 -17.30 -8.73
C VAL A 143 -8.20 -17.63 -8.82
N VAL A 144 -8.98 -16.74 -9.42
CA VAL A 144 -10.43 -16.90 -9.57
C VAL A 144 -10.81 -16.85 -11.04
N ALA A 145 -11.90 -17.52 -11.43
CA ALA A 145 -12.43 -17.42 -12.78
C ALA A 145 -12.95 -16.00 -13.04
N ARG A 146 -12.67 -15.47 -14.23
CA ARG A 146 -13.24 -14.20 -14.70
C ARG A 146 -14.69 -14.45 -15.08
N SER A 147 -15.61 -13.92 -14.29
CA SER A 147 -17.02 -13.87 -14.67
C SER A 147 -17.16 -12.99 -15.92
N GLY A 148 -17.70 -13.55 -17.00
CA GLY A 148 -17.98 -12.82 -18.25
C GLY A 148 -19.14 -11.85 -18.14
#